data_AF-A0A835U9U5-F1
#
_entry.id   AF-A0A835U9U5-F1
#
_cell.length_a   1.000
_cell.length_b   1.000
_cell.length_c   1.000
_cell.angle_alpha   90.00
_cell.angle_beta   90.00
_cell.angle_gamma   90.00
#
_symmetry.space_group_name_H-M   'P 1'
#
loop_
_entity.id
_entity.type
_entity.pdbx_description
1 polymer ?
#
loop_
_entity_poly.entity_id
_entity_poly.type
_entity_poly.pdbx_seq_one_letter_code
_entity_poly.pdbx_strand_id
1 'polypeptide(L)'
;MEVLLDESVLFTEEGSGAFAFLRLWQFSSGGFATPISASEFAVKMMMPDLRSYLVKKILPRQRGIFPMYPTENGLLFVPLTFELPLAQQLRRLDALLHKATDEIIQIDASSDFSKGTVFSPAFCELKRNIEDMPEFCVLDPLNNIYPLLDRHMIQNIICKLDGFTINGQFKIRAPRFLKVDTFEISSLKDGLSEASLSFPVIVKPQVACGVSDAHDMALVFKIEDFENLFVPLPAVIQEYVDHGSWLFKFYVLGDKVFHIQ
;
A
#
# COMPACT_ATOMS: atom_id res chain seq x y z
N MET A 1 16.22 20.81 -10.28
CA MET A 1 15.73 20.20 -9.03
C MET A 1 15.30 18.79 -9.36
N GLU A 2 15.85 17.81 -8.65
CA GLU A 2 15.54 16.38 -8.85
C GLU A 2 14.57 15.96 -7.76
N VAL A 3 13.51 15.25 -8.15
CA VAL A 3 12.53 14.69 -7.21
C VAL A 3 12.73 13.18 -7.21
N LEU A 4 13.03 12.64 -6.04
CA LEU A 4 13.17 11.21 -5.83
C LEU A 4 11.89 10.65 -5.27
N LEU A 5 11.41 9.58 -5.90
CA LEU A 5 10.35 8.77 -5.36
C LEU A 5 11.00 7.70 -4.50
N ASP A 6 11.04 7.92 -3.19
CA ASP A 6 11.39 6.87 -2.24
C ASP A 6 10.13 6.16 -1.73
N GLU A 7 10.30 4.89 -1.41
CA GLU A 7 9.28 4.05 -0.82
C GLU A 7 8.96 4.52 0.60
N SER A 8 7.96 5.37 0.70
CA SER A 8 7.16 5.47 1.92
C SER A 8 5.83 4.81 1.65
N VAL A 9 5.81 3.47 1.76
CA VAL A 9 4.55 2.75 1.92
C VAL A 9 4.04 3.04 3.33
N LEU A 10 3.36 4.17 3.48
CA LEU A 10 2.69 4.53 4.73
C LEU A 10 1.40 3.75 4.84
N PHE A 11 1.49 2.63 5.53
CA PHE A 11 0.34 2.08 6.22
C PHE A 11 0.30 2.70 7.61
N THR A 12 -0.77 3.43 7.91
CA THR A 12 -1.00 3.99 9.25
C THR A 12 -0.95 2.86 10.27
N GLU A 13 -0.07 2.96 11.27
CA GLU A 13 -0.02 2.07 12.43
C GLU A 13 -1.40 1.96 13.10
N GLU A 14 -1.64 0.76 13.63
CA GLU A 14 -2.74 0.29 14.48
C GLU A 14 -4.08 -0.07 13.81
N GLY A 15 -4.24 -1.38 13.58
CA GLY A 15 -5.19 -2.18 14.35
C GLY A 15 -6.66 -1.82 14.17
N SER A 16 -7.25 -2.21 13.05
CA SER A 16 -8.62 -2.72 12.97
C SER A 16 -8.97 -3.08 11.54
N GLY A 17 -8.87 -4.38 11.20
CA GLY A 17 -9.74 -5.12 10.29
C GLY A 17 -10.02 -4.62 8.86
N ALA A 18 -10.54 -5.53 8.05
CA ALA A 18 -11.23 -5.19 6.81
C ALA A 18 -12.48 -4.32 7.09
N PHE A 19 -12.69 -3.26 6.30
CA PHE A 19 -13.84 -2.35 6.43
C PHE A 19 -14.74 -2.47 5.19
N ALA A 20 -15.91 -3.10 5.23
CA ALA A 20 -16.73 -3.20 4.02
C ALA A 20 -17.39 -1.87 3.57
N PHE A 21 -17.61 -1.74 2.25
CA PHE A 21 -18.30 -0.63 1.59
C PHE A 21 -19.70 -1.00 1.07
N LEU A 22 -20.49 0.02 0.77
CA LEU A 22 -21.94 0.02 0.80
C LEU A 22 -22.69 -0.57 -0.40
N ARG A 23 -23.94 -1.02 -0.15
CA ARG A 23 -25.15 -0.91 -1.01
C ARG A 23 -25.61 0.53 -1.36
N LEU A 24 -25.37 0.97 -2.58
CA LEU A 24 -25.88 2.18 -3.20
C LEU A 24 -27.31 1.97 -3.72
N TRP A 25 -28.20 2.88 -3.36
CA TRP A 25 -29.50 3.02 -4.00
C TRP A 25 -29.51 4.33 -4.78
N GLN A 26 -29.81 4.28 -6.10
CA GLN A 26 -30.24 5.45 -6.84
C GLN A 26 -31.77 5.51 -6.78
N PHE A 27 -32.33 6.47 -6.06
CA PHE A 27 -33.77 6.72 -6.12
C PHE A 27 -34.05 7.61 -7.33
N SER A 28 -34.58 7.02 -8.40
CA SER A 28 -35.34 7.81 -9.38
C SER A 28 -36.64 8.28 -8.74
N SER A 29 -37.26 9.34 -9.27
CA SER A 29 -38.50 9.96 -8.78
C SER A 29 -39.75 9.04 -8.80
N GLY A 30 -39.56 7.72 -8.85
CA GLY A 30 -40.56 6.67 -8.74
C GLY A 30 -39.98 5.40 -8.08
N GLY A 31 -39.56 5.49 -6.82
CA GLY A 31 -39.69 4.42 -5.81
C GLY A 31 -38.94 3.09 -5.97
N PHE A 32 -38.22 2.82 -7.06
CA PHE A 32 -37.38 1.63 -7.19
C PHE A 32 -35.93 2.01 -7.30
N ALA A 33 -35.13 1.38 -6.45
CA ALA A 33 -33.71 1.63 -6.40
C ALA A 33 -32.96 0.51 -7.13
N THR A 34 -31.96 0.89 -7.92
CA THR A 34 -31.22 -0.01 -8.82
C THR A 34 -29.76 -0.12 -8.39
N PRO A 35 -29.12 -1.29 -8.55
CA PRO A 35 -27.68 -1.46 -8.34
C PRO A 35 -26.89 -0.51 -9.24
N ILE A 36 -25.79 0.02 -8.72
CA ILE A 36 -24.90 0.96 -9.41
C ILE A 36 -23.72 0.18 -10.00
N SER A 37 -23.27 0.53 -11.21
CA SER A 37 -22.13 -0.14 -11.83
C SER A 37 -20.81 0.18 -11.09
N ALA A 38 -19.79 -0.68 -11.23
CA ALA A 38 -18.46 -0.44 -10.66
C ALA A 38 -17.84 0.90 -11.11
N SER A 39 -18.12 1.33 -12.34
CA SER A 39 -17.67 2.63 -12.87
C SER A 39 -18.37 3.81 -12.19
N GLU A 40 -19.65 3.68 -11.89
CA GLU A 40 -20.46 4.72 -11.24
C GLU A 40 -20.22 4.75 -9.72
N PHE A 41 -19.83 3.61 -9.12
CA PHE A 41 -19.29 3.50 -7.76
C PHE A 41 -17.96 4.26 -7.61
N ALA A 42 -17.02 4.07 -8.55
CA ALA A 42 -15.74 4.78 -8.54
C ALA A 42 -15.92 6.31 -8.61
N VAL A 43 -16.87 6.78 -9.42
CA VAL A 43 -17.24 8.21 -9.50
C VAL A 43 -17.84 8.73 -8.18
N LYS A 44 -18.66 7.92 -7.49
CA LYS A 44 -19.22 8.28 -6.18
C LYS A 44 -18.19 8.26 -5.04
N MET A 45 -17.16 7.42 -5.11
CA MET A 45 -16.03 7.49 -4.16
C MET A 45 -15.20 8.78 -4.30
N MET A 46 -15.24 9.44 -5.46
CA MET A 46 -14.55 10.72 -5.69
C MET A 46 -15.30 11.93 -5.09
N MET A 47 -16.37 11.71 -4.32
CA MET A 47 -17.23 12.78 -3.78
C MET A 47 -16.68 13.46 -2.51
N PRO A 48 -17.05 14.74 -2.27
CA PRO A 48 -16.50 15.57 -1.18
C PRO A 48 -16.65 15.01 0.24
N ASP A 49 -17.66 14.18 0.49
CA ASP A 49 -17.91 13.62 1.83
C ASP A 49 -16.87 12.56 2.17
N LEU A 50 -16.58 11.64 1.24
CA LEU A 50 -15.56 10.60 1.44
C LEU A 50 -14.17 11.22 1.62
N ARG A 51 -13.89 12.29 0.85
CA ARG A 51 -12.73 13.16 1.03
C ARG A 51 -12.63 13.68 2.46
N SER A 52 -13.71 14.17 3.05
CA SER A 52 -13.71 14.72 4.41
C SER A 52 -13.38 13.66 5.47
N TYR A 53 -13.88 12.43 5.32
CA TYR A 53 -13.64 11.34 6.27
C TYR A 53 -12.25 10.70 6.09
N LEU A 54 -11.82 10.44 4.86
CA LEU A 54 -10.50 9.86 4.59
C LEU A 54 -9.38 10.85 4.93
N VAL A 55 -9.54 12.14 4.61
CA VAL A 55 -8.57 13.18 5.03
C VAL A 55 -8.54 13.32 6.55
N LYS A 56 -9.67 13.21 7.26
CA LYS A 56 -9.68 13.20 8.74
C LYS A 56 -9.02 11.96 9.34
N LYS A 57 -9.11 10.80 8.68
CA LYS A 57 -8.43 9.56 9.10
C LYS A 57 -6.91 9.61 8.83
N ILE A 58 -6.50 10.29 7.76
CA ILE A 58 -5.11 10.50 7.35
C ILE A 58 -4.43 11.63 8.18
N LEU A 59 -5.18 12.66 8.59
CA LEU A 59 -4.66 13.77 9.39
C LEU A 59 -4.70 13.45 10.90
N PRO A 60 -3.60 13.62 11.66
CA PRO A 60 -3.44 13.11 13.02
C PRO A 60 -4.45 13.57 14.08
N ARG A 61 -5.34 14.53 13.80
CA ARG A 61 -6.09 15.26 14.83
C ARG A 61 -7.56 14.88 15.01
N GLN A 62 -8.17 14.03 14.18
CA GLN A 62 -9.53 13.52 14.41
C GLN A 62 -9.71 12.10 13.85
N ARG A 63 -9.25 11.09 14.61
CA ARG A 63 -9.48 9.66 14.32
C ARG A 63 -10.99 9.37 14.39
N GLY A 64 -11.67 9.36 13.25
CA GLY A 64 -13.10 9.06 13.15
C GLY A 64 -13.35 7.65 12.62
N ILE A 65 -14.29 6.94 13.25
CA ILE A 65 -14.92 5.74 12.69
C ILE A 65 -15.64 6.17 11.40
N PHE A 66 -15.61 5.35 10.35
CA PHE A 66 -16.41 5.63 9.17
C PHE A 66 -17.90 5.75 9.55
N PRO A 67 -18.66 6.68 8.94
CA PRO A 67 -20.04 6.91 9.33
C PRO A 67 -20.90 5.67 9.06
N MET A 68 -21.49 5.12 10.13
CA MET A 68 -22.45 4.01 10.06
C MET A 68 -23.89 4.50 9.79
N TYR A 69 -24.03 5.76 9.34
CA TYR A 69 -25.27 6.33 8.82
C TYR A 69 -25.03 6.81 7.39
N PRO A 70 -26.08 6.86 6.54
CA PRO A 70 -25.96 7.40 5.20
C PRO A 70 -25.40 8.82 5.21
N THR A 71 -24.35 9.07 4.43
CA THR A 71 -23.83 10.40 4.12
C THR A 71 -24.80 11.14 3.21
N GLU A 72 -24.58 12.44 2.99
CA GLU A 72 -25.38 13.25 2.08
C GLU A 72 -25.41 12.69 0.65
N ASN A 73 -24.31 12.03 0.25
CA ASN A 73 -24.19 11.35 -1.04
C ASN A 73 -24.71 9.89 -1.04
N GLY A 74 -25.34 9.43 0.04
CA GLY A 74 -25.92 8.09 0.15
C GLY A 74 -24.89 6.97 0.37
N LEU A 75 -23.68 7.29 0.83
CA LEU A 75 -22.67 6.30 1.24
C LEU A 75 -22.88 5.93 2.71
N LEU A 76 -22.57 4.72 3.11
CA LEU A 76 -22.75 4.18 4.45
C LEU A 76 -21.64 3.15 4.60
N PHE A 77 -21.20 2.90 5.82
CA PHE A 77 -20.12 1.96 6.07
C PHE A 77 -20.63 0.92 7.04
N VAL A 78 -20.39 -0.34 6.68
CA VAL A 78 -20.84 -1.48 7.47
C VAL A 78 -19.62 -2.34 7.74
N PRO A 79 -19.20 -2.48 9.01
CA PRO A 79 -18.10 -3.40 9.33
C PRO A 79 -18.54 -4.84 9.05
N LEU A 80 -17.60 -5.67 8.59
CA LEU A 80 -17.83 -7.11 8.53
C LEU A 80 -17.76 -7.70 9.94
N THR A 81 -18.64 -8.64 10.24
CA THR A 81 -18.63 -9.42 11.48
C THR A 81 -18.22 -10.85 11.14
N PHE A 82 -16.99 -11.24 11.47
CA PHE A 82 -16.43 -12.54 11.08
C PHE A 82 -17.06 -13.73 11.84
N GLU A 83 -17.83 -13.46 12.90
CA GLU A 83 -18.62 -14.45 13.62
C GLU A 83 -19.93 -14.82 12.89
N LEU A 84 -20.29 -14.08 11.84
CA LEU A 84 -21.49 -14.31 11.03
C LEU A 84 -21.12 -14.75 9.60
N PRO A 85 -21.98 -15.50 8.89
CA PRO A 85 -21.67 -15.96 7.54
C PRO A 85 -21.35 -14.81 6.57
N LEU A 86 -20.10 -14.76 6.08
CA LEU A 86 -19.61 -13.68 5.20
C LEU A 86 -20.38 -13.64 3.87
N ALA A 87 -20.72 -14.78 3.28
CA ALA A 87 -21.50 -14.84 2.04
C ALA A 87 -22.81 -14.04 2.11
N GLN A 88 -23.51 -14.03 3.25
CA GLN A 88 -24.76 -13.29 3.42
C GLN A 88 -24.51 -11.79 3.56
N GLN A 89 -23.44 -11.41 4.25
CA GLN A 89 -23.02 -10.02 4.42
C GLN A 89 -22.59 -9.44 3.07
N LEU A 90 -21.73 -10.13 2.31
CA LEU A 90 -21.21 -9.71 1.02
C LEU A 90 -22.29 -9.49 -0.04
N ARG A 91 -23.35 -10.33 -0.08
CA ARG A 91 -24.52 -10.12 -0.97
C ARG A 91 -25.31 -8.83 -0.68
N ARG A 92 -25.01 -8.15 0.41
CA ARG A 92 -25.66 -6.88 0.79
C ARG A 92 -24.75 -5.66 0.59
N LEU A 93 -23.57 -5.87 0.03
CA LEU A 93 -22.55 -4.86 -0.20
C LEU A 93 -22.33 -4.71 -1.71
N ASP A 94 -21.97 -3.52 -2.18
CA ASP A 94 -21.55 -3.35 -3.57
C ASP A 94 -20.02 -3.40 -3.72
N ALA A 95 -19.30 -3.10 -2.64
CA ALA A 95 -17.85 -3.08 -2.63
C ALA A 95 -17.25 -3.42 -1.26
N LEU A 96 -15.95 -3.70 -1.23
CA LEU A 96 -15.19 -3.96 -0.02
C LEU A 96 -13.97 -3.03 0.04
N LEU A 97 -13.84 -2.24 1.11
CA LEU A 97 -12.54 -1.68 1.48
C LEU A 97 -11.82 -2.69 2.34
N HIS A 98 -10.51 -2.78 2.19
CA HIS A 98 -9.73 -3.44 3.19
C HIS A 98 -8.33 -2.88 3.24
N LYS A 99 -7.64 -3.20 4.32
CA LYS A 99 -6.21 -3.03 4.46
C LYS A 99 -5.62 -4.42 4.66
N ALA A 100 -5.53 -5.19 3.57
CA ALA A 100 -5.13 -6.61 3.62
C ALA A 100 -3.77 -6.80 4.31
N THR A 101 -2.90 -5.81 4.20
CA THR A 101 -1.57 -5.80 4.81
C THR A 101 -1.61 -5.94 6.33
N ASP A 102 -2.67 -5.48 7.00
CA ASP A 102 -2.81 -5.59 8.45
C ASP A 102 -3.26 -7.00 8.88
N GLU A 103 -3.73 -7.81 7.93
CA GLU A 103 -4.14 -9.20 8.14
C GLU A 103 -3.05 -10.19 7.75
N ILE A 104 -1.86 -9.72 7.37
CA ILE A 104 -0.71 -10.58 7.07
C ILE A 104 -0.14 -11.11 8.38
N ILE A 105 0.04 -12.44 8.45
CA ILE A 105 0.68 -13.11 9.58
C ILE A 105 2.16 -13.37 9.27
N GLN A 106 2.43 -13.77 8.02
CA GLN A 106 3.77 -14.16 7.60
C GLN A 106 3.93 -13.91 6.11
N ILE A 107 5.16 -13.58 5.71
CA ILE A 107 5.57 -13.48 4.32
C ILE A 107 6.83 -14.33 4.12
N ASP A 108 6.79 -15.23 3.16
CA ASP A 108 7.99 -15.91 2.65
C ASP A 108 8.61 -15.10 1.50
N ALA A 109 9.68 -14.38 1.81
CA ALA A 109 10.40 -13.55 0.83
C ALA A 109 11.24 -14.36 -0.17
N SER A 110 11.37 -15.68 0.01
CA SER A 110 12.09 -16.56 -0.92
C SER A 110 11.25 -16.99 -2.13
N SER A 111 9.93 -16.76 -2.07
CA SER A 111 8.98 -17.10 -3.12
C SER A 111 8.25 -15.87 -3.65
N ASP A 112 7.42 -16.08 -4.68
CA ASP A 112 6.50 -15.06 -5.17
C ASP A 112 5.56 -14.65 -4.04
N PHE A 113 5.53 -13.36 -3.70
CA PHE A 113 4.74 -12.81 -2.58
C PHE A 113 3.25 -13.12 -2.72
N SER A 114 2.72 -13.32 -3.93
CA SER A 114 1.33 -13.75 -4.14
C SER A 114 1.02 -15.14 -3.56
N LYS A 115 2.05 -16.00 -3.44
CA LYS A 115 1.97 -17.36 -2.89
C LYS A 115 2.60 -17.47 -1.50
N GLY A 116 3.64 -16.69 -1.24
CA GLY A 116 4.38 -16.67 0.03
C GLY A 116 3.70 -15.87 1.14
N THR A 117 2.64 -15.11 0.85
CA THR A 117 1.90 -14.34 1.86
C THR A 117 0.82 -15.18 2.53
N VAL A 118 0.91 -15.31 3.85
CA VAL A 118 -0.10 -15.96 4.69
C VAL A 118 -0.91 -14.90 5.42
N PHE A 119 -2.22 -14.93 5.22
CA PHE A 119 -3.17 -14.03 5.89
C PHE A 119 -3.84 -14.69 7.09
N SER A 120 -4.50 -13.88 7.91
CA SER A 120 -5.35 -14.33 9.01
C SER A 120 -6.43 -15.30 8.55
N PRO A 121 -6.89 -16.23 9.41
CA PRO A 121 -7.99 -17.13 9.08
C PRO A 121 -9.25 -16.39 8.61
N ALA A 122 -9.57 -15.27 9.27
CA ALA A 122 -10.69 -14.41 8.95
C ALA A 122 -10.57 -13.82 7.52
N PHE A 123 -9.40 -13.28 7.17
CA PHE A 123 -9.16 -12.72 5.85
C PHE A 123 -9.09 -13.81 4.76
N CYS A 124 -8.58 -15.00 5.08
CA CYS A 124 -8.62 -16.16 4.18
C CYS A 124 -10.06 -16.59 3.86
N GLU A 125 -10.95 -16.58 4.85
CA GLU A 125 -12.37 -16.85 4.63
C GLU A 125 -13.02 -15.79 3.73
N LEU A 126 -12.72 -14.51 3.98
CA LEU A 126 -13.17 -13.40 3.15
C LEU A 126 -12.72 -13.56 1.69
N LYS A 127 -11.44 -13.88 1.47
CA LYS A 127 -10.87 -14.13 0.14
C LYS A 127 -11.63 -15.22 -0.62
N ARG A 128 -11.91 -16.37 0.04
CA ARG A 128 -12.68 -17.47 -0.59
C ARG A 128 -14.09 -17.06 -0.98
N ASN A 129 -14.79 -16.30 -0.13
CA ASN A 129 -16.14 -15.84 -0.45
C ASN A 129 -16.16 -14.85 -1.62
N ILE A 130 -15.10 -14.04 -1.77
CA ILE A 130 -14.95 -13.09 -2.89
C ILE A 130 -14.62 -13.81 -4.20
N GLU A 131 -13.84 -14.90 -4.15
CA GLU A 131 -13.51 -15.70 -5.33
C GLU A 131 -14.78 -16.26 -6.02
N ASP A 132 -15.84 -16.52 -5.26
CA ASP A 132 -17.16 -16.91 -5.77
C ASP A 132 -17.99 -15.74 -6.34
N MET A 133 -17.46 -14.51 -6.31
CA MET A 133 -18.12 -13.27 -6.73
C MET A 133 -17.19 -12.42 -7.63
N PRO A 134 -16.90 -12.84 -8.88
CA PRO A 134 -15.89 -12.21 -9.73
C PRO A 134 -16.18 -10.74 -10.10
N GLU A 135 -17.43 -10.31 -10.10
CA GLU A 135 -17.84 -8.92 -10.36
C GLU A 135 -17.87 -8.04 -9.10
N PHE A 136 -17.55 -8.60 -7.92
CA PHE A 136 -17.58 -7.86 -6.67
C PHE A 136 -16.42 -6.87 -6.58
N CYS A 137 -16.73 -5.60 -6.32
CA CYS A 137 -15.73 -4.54 -6.29
C CYS A 137 -14.88 -4.63 -5.02
N VAL A 138 -13.57 -4.87 -5.16
CA VAL A 138 -12.64 -4.94 -4.04
C VAL A 138 -11.62 -3.81 -4.17
N LEU A 139 -11.43 -3.07 -3.08
CA LEU A 139 -10.55 -1.92 -3.00
C LEU A 139 -9.49 -2.12 -1.91
N ASP A 140 -8.22 -2.32 -2.25
CA ASP A 140 -7.67 -2.62 -3.59
C ASP A 140 -7.65 -4.13 -3.87
N PRO A 141 -7.79 -4.60 -5.13
CA PRO A 141 -7.65 -6.03 -5.44
C PRO A 141 -6.30 -6.57 -4.95
N LEU A 142 -6.27 -7.80 -4.42
CA LEU A 142 -5.04 -8.39 -3.86
C LEU A 142 -3.87 -8.41 -4.85
N ASN A 143 -4.14 -8.59 -6.14
CA ASN A 143 -3.13 -8.55 -7.20
C ASN A 143 -2.41 -7.20 -7.31
N ASN A 144 -3.06 -6.11 -6.89
CA ASN A 144 -2.45 -4.77 -6.82
C ASN A 144 -1.71 -4.55 -5.50
N ILE A 145 -2.01 -5.35 -4.46
CA ILE A 145 -1.38 -5.26 -3.14
C ILE A 145 -0.06 -6.04 -3.11
N TYR A 146 0.01 -7.25 -3.68
CA TYR A 146 1.23 -8.07 -3.64
C TYR A 146 2.50 -7.35 -4.12
N PRO A 147 2.48 -6.57 -5.21
CA PRO A 147 3.65 -5.79 -5.62
C PRO A 147 4.12 -4.78 -4.57
N LEU A 148 3.21 -4.26 -3.73
CA LEU A 148 3.51 -3.29 -2.69
C LEU A 148 4.08 -3.92 -1.41
N LEU A 149 4.07 -5.26 -1.32
CA LEU A 149 4.71 -6.00 -0.24
C LEU A 149 6.21 -6.24 -0.51
N ASP A 150 6.63 -6.15 -1.77
CA ASP A 150 8.00 -6.40 -2.23
C ASP A 150 8.68 -5.09 -2.62
N ARG A 151 9.58 -4.62 -1.77
CA ARG A 151 10.43 -3.43 -1.98
C ARG A 151 11.21 -3.51 -3.29
N HIS A 152 11.73 -4.68 -3.63
CA HIS A 152 12.43 -4.85 -4.91
C HIS A 152 11.48 -4.67 -6.10
N MET A 153 10.24 -5.17 -6.00
CA MET A 153 9.23 -4.98 -7.04
C MET A 153 8.78 -3.50 -7.14
N ILE A 154 8.62 -2.81 -6.01
CA ILE A 154 8.29 -1.39 -5.98
C ILE A 154 9.37 -0.58 -6.71
N GLN A 155 10.65 -0.75 -6.36
CA GLN A 155 11.76 -0.07 -7.06
C GLN A 155 11.71 -0.32 -8.58
N ASN A 156 11.51 -1.57 -9.01
CA ASN A 156 11.41 -1.92 -10.42
C ASN A 156 10.22 -1.25 -11.13
N ILE A 157 9.12 -0.97 -10.41
CA ILE A 157 7.98 -0.20 -10.95
C ILE A 157 8.35 1.28 -11.07
N ILE A 158 8.97 1.87 -10.04
CA ILE A 158 9.33 3.28 -10.01
C ILE A 158 10.41 3.60 -11.06
N CYS A 159 11.37 2.71 -11.31
CA CYS A 159 12.36 2.88 -12.38
C CYS A 159 11.74 3.04 -13.78
N LYS A 160 10.51 2.55 -14.01
CA LYS A 160 9.80 2.79 -15.29
C LYS A 160 9.41 4.26 -15.48
N LEU A 161 9.50 5.07 -14.43
CA LEU A 161 9.26 6.51 -14.45
C LEU A 161 10.56 7.31 -14.69
N ASP A 162 11.71 6.64 -14.80
CA ASP A 162 12.98 7.31 -15.05
C ASP A 162 12.96 8.08 -16.38
N GLY A 163 13.34 9.35 -16.31
CA GLY A 163 13.33 10.24 -17.48
C GLY A 163 12.00 10.96 -17.70
N PHE A 164 11.00 10.73 -16.85
CA PHE A 164 9.81 11.57 -16.85
C PHE A 164 10.20 13.01 -16.48
N THR A 165 9.86 13.95 -17.37
CA THR A 165 10.20 15.36 -17.20
C THR A 165 8.92 16.19 -17.07
N ILE A 166 8.73 16.86 -15.94
CA ILE A 166 7.59 17.78 -15.78
C ILE A 166 7.99 19.13 -16.35
N ASN A 167 7.25 19.60 -17.37
CA ASN A 167 7.43 20.90 -18.02
C ASN A 167 8.87 21.17 -18.50
N GLY A 168 9.64 20.12 -18.79
CA GLY A 168 11.04 20.22 -19.22
C GLY A 168 12.03 20.68 -18.12
N GLN A 169 11.58 20.83 -16.86
CA GLN A 169 12.38 21.45 -15.79
C GLN A 169 12.72 20.50 -14.63
N PHE A 170 11.82 19.56 -14.31
CA PHE A 170 11.99 18.65 -13.18
C PHE A 170 12.19 17.23 -13.69
N LYS A 171 13.33 16.65 -13.33
CA LYS A 171 13.62 15.24 -13.60
C LYS A 171 13.14 14.42 -12.41
N ILE A 172 12.26 13.47 -12.67
CA ILE A 172 11.89 12.43 -11.71
C ILE A 172 12.75 11.20 -11.99
N ARG A 173 13.26 10.59 -10.93
CA ARG A 173 13.93 9.29 -11.02
C ARG A 173 13.69 8.45 -9.77
N ALA A 174 13.90 7.15 -9.90
CA ALA A 174 14.13 6.27 -8.77
C ALA A 174 15.51 6.53 -8.14
N PRO A 175 15.66 6.38 -6.82
CA PRO A 175 16.96 6.18 -6.19
C PRO A 175 17.63 4.93 -6.77
N ARG A 176 18.96 4.92 -6.89
CA ARG A 176 19.67 3.70 -7.27
C ARG A 176 19.49 2.65 -6.18
N PHE A 177 19.44 1.37 -6.55
CA PHE A 177 19.26 0.29 -5.59
C PHE A 177 19.92 -1.01 -6.06
N LEU A 178 20.12 -1.92 -5.12
CA LEU A 178 20.64 -3.27 -5.31
C LEU A 178 19.89 -4.22 -4.37
N LYS A 179 19.26 -5.27 -4.91
CA LYS A 179 18.76 -6.38 -4.10
C LYS A 179 19.93 -7.29 -3.71
N VAL A 180 19.99 -7.70 -2.44
CA VAL A 180 20.98 -8.64 -1.92
C VAL A 180 20.31 -9.75 -1.10
N ASP A 181 20.83 -10.97 -1.23
CA ASP A 181 20.40 -12.13 -0.42
C ASP A 181 21.45 -12.46 0.68
N THR A 182 22.56 -11.71 0.74
CA THR A 182 23.64 -11.85 1.73
C THR A 182 24.34 -10.50 1.95
N PHE A 183 24.92 -10.30 3.14
CA PHE A 183 25.79 -9.16 3.44
C PHE A 183 27.29 -9.50 3.38
N GLU A 184 27.65 -10.61 2.73
CA GLU A 184 29.05 -10.97 2.53
C GLU A 184 29.79 -9.92 1.67
N ILE A 185 30.80 -9.28 2.25
CA ILE A 185 31.54 -8.17 1.62
C ILE A 185 32.09 -8.53 0.23
N SER A 186 32.56 -9.77 0.05
CA SER A 186 33.12 -10.25 -1.22
C SER A 186 32.15 -10.06 -2.39
N SER A 187 30.86 -10.33 -2.16
CA SER A 187 29.78 -10.23 -3.15
C SER A 187 29.23 -8.81 -3.26
N LEU A 188 29.22 -8.05 -2.16
CA LEU A 188 28.67 -6.69 -2.13
C LEU A 188 29.48 -5.69 -2.97
N LYS A 189 30.82 -5.78 -2.97
CA LYS A 189 31.66 -4.77 -3.64
C LYS A 189 31.35 -4.61 -5.12
N ASP A 190 31.26 -5.74 -5.83
CA ASP A 190 30.99 -5.72 -7.26
C ASP A 190 29.55 -5.25 -7.53
N GLY A 191 28.57 -5.78 -6.78
CA GLY A 191 27.17 -5.38 -6.92
C GLY A 191 26.91 -3.89 -6.64
N LEU A 192 27.56 -3.30 -5.62
CA LEU A 192 27.45 -1.87 -5.32
C LEU A 192 28.03 -1.01 -6.45
N SER A 193 29.18 -1.43 -7.00
CA SER A 193 29.82 -0.76 -8.14
C SER A 193 28.95 -0.81 -9.39
N GLU A 194 28.41 -1.99 -9.73
CA GLU A 194 27.50 -2.20 -10.86
C GLU A 194 26.20 -1.38 -10.73
N ALA A 195 25.63 -1.34 -9.52
CA ALA A 195 24.46 -0.52 -9.21
C ALA A 195 24.76 0.99 -9.09
N SER A 196 26.03 1.39 -9.24
CA SER A 196 26.49 2.78 -9.07
C SER A 196 26.08 3.39 -7.71
N LEU A 197 26.13 2.57 -6.65
CA LEU A 197 25.83 2.98 -5.28
C LEU A 197 27.09 3.53 -4.60
N SER A 198 26.92 4.64 -3.89
CA SER A 198 27.96 5.28 -3.09
C SER A 198 27.47 5.50 -1.67
N PHE A 199 28.37 5.41 -0.69
CA PHE A 199 28.03 5.67 0.70
C PHE A 199 27.73 7.16 0.97
N PRO A 200 26.84 7.47 1.94
CA PRO A 200 26.06 6.51 2.71
C PRO A 200 24.96 5.83 1.89
N VAL A 201 24.55 4.64 2.29
CA VAL A 201 23.42 3.90 1.70
C VAL A 201 22.42 3.51 2.79
N ILE A 202 21.14 3.49 2.45
CA ILE A 202 20.09 2.96 3.33
C ILE A 202 19.79 1.51 2.97
N VAL A 203 19.77 0.62 3.95
CA VAL A 203 19.45 -0.80 3.78
C VAL A 203 18.08 -1.04 4.40
N LYS A 204 17.21 -1.67 3.63
CA LYS A 204 15.82 -1.95 3.99
C LYS A 204 15.54 -3.43 3.69
N PRO A 205 14.74 -4.17 4.49
CA PRO A 205 14.34 -5.54 4.14
C PRO A 205 13.68 -5.62 2.75
N GLN A 206 13.65 -6.76 2.08
CA GLN A 206 12.87 -6.86 0.83
C GLN A 206 11.37 -6.76 1.15
N VAL A 207 10.94 -7.27 2.30
CA VAL A 207 9.56 -7.12 2.76
C VAL A 207 9.30 -5.65 3.11
N ALA A 208 8.31 -5.05 2.45
CA ALA A 208 8.01 -3.63 2.56
C ALA A 208 7.05 -3.29 3.71
N CYS A 209 6.15 -4.21 4.08
CA CYS A 209 5.17 -4.02 5.14
C CYS A 209 4.50 -5.35 5.54
N GLY A 210 3.64 -5.29 6.57
CA GLY A 210 2.76 -6.39 6.97
C GLY A 210 3.33 -7.34 8.03
N VAL A 211 4.60 -7.16 8.39
CA VAL A 211 5.29 -7.89 9.46
C VAL A 211 6.18 -6.93 10.26
N SER A 212 6.48 -7.27 11.51
CA SER A 212 7.11 -6.36 12.48
C SER A 212 8.53 -5.92 12.08
N ASP A 213 9.26 -6.78 11.38
CA ASP A 213 10.66 -6.57 10.99
C ASP A 213 10.82 -5.88 9.61
N ALA A 214 9.72 -5.61 8.89
CA ALA A 214 9.73 -4.91 7.59
C ALA A 214 10.29 -3.47 7.65
N HIS A 215 10.37 -2.92 8.87
CA HIS A 215 10.85 -1.56 9.16
C HIS A 215 12.23 -1.53 9.83
N ASP A 216 12.88 -2.68 10.02
CA ASP A 216 14.25 -2.76 10.53
C ASP A 216 15.24 -2.31 9.44
N MET A 217 15.46 -1.00 9.38
CA MET A 217 16.31 -0.34 8.39
C MET A 217 17.61 0.16 9.03
N ALA A 218 18.64 0.35 8.20
CA ALA A 218 19.92 0.89 8.66
C ALA A 218 20.52 1.87 7.65
N LEU A 219 21.25 2.85 8.16
CA LEU A 219 22.11 3.71 7.37
C LEU A 219 23.56 3.23 7.50
N VAL A 220 24.19 2.93 6.38
CA VAL A 220 25.53 2.34 6.30
C VAL A 220 26.47 3.36 5.68
N PHE A 221 27.63 3.61 6.30
CA PHE A 221 28.57 4.66 5.89
C PHE A 221 29.82 4.13 5.20
N LYS A 222 30.14 2.84 5.36
CA LYS A 222 31.29 2.17 4.74
C LYS A 222 31.02 0.67 4.60
N ILE A 223 31.81 -0.01 3.77
CA ILE A 223 31.57 -1.42 3.41
C ILE A 223 31.73 -2.38 4.60
N GLU A 224 32.58 -2.04 5.57
CA GLU A 224 32.82 -2.89 6.75
C GLU A 224 31.61 -2.92 7.70
N ASP A 225 30.74 -1.93 7.64
CA ASP A 225 29.55 -1.84 8.50
C ASP A 225 28.49 -2.90 8.15
N PHE A 226 28.60 -3.57 6.99
CA PHE A 226 27.70 -4.66 6.59
C PHE A 226 27.92 -5.95 7.40
N GLU A 227 29.11 -6.19 7.97
CA GLU A 227 29.44 -7.45 8.67
C GLU A 227 28.57 -7.69 9.92
N ASN A 228 28.08 -6.62 10.54
CA ASN A 228 27.30 -6.68 11.77
C ASN A 228 25.89 -6.10 11.59
N LEU A 229 25.38 -6.16 10.36
CA LEU A 229 24.09 -5.59 10.02
C LEU A 229 22.95 -6.56 10.37
N PHE A 230 21.98 -6.08 11.15
CA PHE A 230 20.84 -6.88 11.63
C PHE A 230 19.56 -6.71 10.79
N VAL A 231 19.66 -6.11 9.60
CA VAL A 231 18.52 -5.97 8.69
C VAL A 231 18.16 -7.36 8.13
N PRO A 232 16.89 -7.81 8.20
CA PRO A 232 16.46 -9.07 7.60
C PRO A 232 16.84 -9.22 6.12
N LEU A 233 17.28 -10.42 5.74
CA LEU A 233 17.55 -10.80 4.36
C LEU A 233 16.37 -11.61 3.76
N PRO A 234 16.09 -11.48 2.45
CA PRO A 234 16.75 -10.59 1.50
C PRO A 234 16.50 -9.11 1.80
N ALA A 235 17.39 -8.25 1.34
CA ALA A 235 17.34 -6.81 1.56
C ALA A 235 17.54 -6.01 0.26
N VAL A 236 17.15 -4.74 0.29
CA VAL A 236 17.42 -3.76 -0.74
C VAL A 236 18.34 -2.68 -0.16
N ILE A 237 19.52 -2.55 -0.76
CA ILE A 237 20.46 -1.46 -0.50
C ILE A 237 20.10 -0.34 -1.48
N GLN A 238 19.89 0.86 -0.98
CA GLN A 238 19.42 2.01 -1.76
C GLN A 238 20.33 3.22 -1.52
N GLU A 239 20.51 4.03 -2.56
CA GLU A 239 21.17 5.33 -2.50
C GLU A 239 20.54 6.17 -1.38
N TYR A 240 21.34 6.62 -0.42
CA TYR A 240 20.88 7.63 0.51
C TYR A 240 20.96 9.00 -0.15
N VAL A 241 19.86 9.74 -0.14
CA VAL A 241 19.85 11.11 -0.65
C VAL A 241 19.50 12.07 0.47
N ASP A 242 20.42 12.99 0.74
CA ASP A 242 20.18 14.07 1.68
C ASP A 242 19.08 14.99 1.12
N HIS A 243 17.90 14.88 1.72
CA HIS A 243 16.72 15.65 1.40
C HIS A 243 16.44 16.72 2.47
N GLY A 244 17.43 17.09 3.29
CA GLY A 244 17.34 18.13 4.32
C GLY A 244 16.28 17.86 5.39
N SER A 245 15.92 16.59 5.59
CA SER A 245 14.79 16.14 6.43
C SER A 245 13.40 16.57 5.94
N TRP A 246 13.26 16.95 4.66
CA TRP A 246 11.95 17.20 4.03
C TRP A 246 11.44 15.91 3.40
N LEU A 247 10.20 15.53 3.72
CA LEU A 247 9.54 14.37 3.13
C LEU A 247 8.12 14.73 2.72
N PHE A 248 7.85 14.71 1.41
CA PHE A 248 6.51 14.91 0.90
C PHE A 248 5.78 13.56 0.84
N LYS A 249 4.72 13.43 1.65
CA LYS A 249 3.88 12.24 1.68
C LYS A 249 2.64 12.50 0.84
N PHE A 250 2.52 11.79 -0.28
CA PHE A 250 1.37 11.87 -1.16
C PHE A 250 0.37 10.77 -0.83
N TYR A 251 -0.89 11.14 -0.63
CA TYR A 251 -2.01 10.22 -0.43
C TYR A 251 -2.90 10.25 -1.67
N VAL A 252 -3.15 9.09 -2.25
CA VAL A 252 -3.95 8.95 -3.47
C VAL A 252 -5.27 8.28 -3.15
N LEU A 253 -6.37 8.86 -3.63
CA LEU A 253 -7.71 8.31 -3.57
C LEU A 253 -8.34 8.43 -4.96
N GLY A 254 -8.28 7.36 -5.75
CA GLY A 254 -8.70 7.42 -7.15
C GLY A 254 -7.90 8.46 -7.93
N ASP A 255 -8.58 9.48 -8.46
CA ASP A 255 -7.99 10.59 -9.21
C ASP A 255 -7.50 11.76 -8.32
N LYS A 256 -7.76 11.70 -7.01
CA LYS A 256 -7.39 12.76 -6.07
C LYS A 256 -6.05 12.46 -5.44
N VAL A 257 -5.19 13.48 -5.42
CA VAL A 257 -3.90 13.45 -4.75
C VAL A 257 -3.89 14.51 -3.66
N PHE A 258 -3.55 14.09 -2.45
CA PHE A 258 -3.31 14.95 -1.29
C PHE A 258 -1.84 14.86 -0.91
N HIS A 259 -1.29 15.88 -0.27
CA HIS A 259 0.07 15.81 0.24
C HIS A 259 0.20 16.50 1.60
N ILE A 260 1.12 15.98 2.39
CA ILE A 260 1.67 16.66 3.57
C ILE A 260 3.18 16.69 3.44
N GLN A 261 3.79 17.63 4.15
CA GLN A 261 5.22 17.81 4.25
C GLN A 261 5.69 17.47 5.67
#